data_AF-M6BIZ9-F1
#
_entry.id   AF-M6BIZ9-F1
#
_cell.length_a   1.000
_cell.length_b   1.000
_cell.length_c   1.000
_cell.angle_alpha   90.00
_cell.angle_beta   90.00
_cell.angle_gamma   90.00
#
_symmetry.space_group_name_H-M   'P 1'
#
loop_
_entity.id
_entity.type
_entity.pdbx_description
1 polymer ?
#
loop_
_entity_poly.entity_id
_entity_poly.type
_entity_poly.pdbx_seq_one_letter_code
_entity_poly.pdbx_strand_id
1 'polypeptide(L)'
;MYSAAGGVGILANRIAKKLGAFTVGTIGTSAKIDFLKKEGYDRQIVRSSRFKKDLQESLSGRELDLVLECIGGKIFQESYDVMTPMGKMIVYGAAEMMGEGSGVNWLRLAYKYFSRPKLDPMRMISDNKAIMGFNLIWLYEKVEKLTKHLNGLVKLNISPPHIGKTFPLEMTKL
;
A
#
# COMPACT_ATOMS: atom_id res chain seq x y z
N MET A 1 1.48 4.43 2.99
CA MET A 1 1.26 2.98 2.98
C MET A 1 -0.21 2.68 2.99
N TYR A 2 -0.69 1.93 1.99
CA TYR A 2 -2.06 1.42 1.95
C TYR A 2 -2.19 0.09 2.68
N SER A 3 -3.40 -0.21 3.19
CA SER A 3 -3.65 -1.39 4.03
C SER A 3 -2.66 -1.46 5.21
N ALA A 4 -2.45 -0.33 5.89
CA ALA A 4 -1.36 -0.13 6.85
C ALA A 4 -1.39 -1.10 8.04
N ALA A 5 -2.59 -1.57 8.42
CA ALA A 5 -2.79 -2.54 9.50
C ALA A 5 -2.74 -4.01 9.03
N GLY A 6 -2.48 -4.27 7.74
CA GLY A 6 -2.26 -5.61 7.22
C GLY A 6 -0.81 -6.07 7.41
N GLY A 7 -0.53 -7.35 7.18
CA GLY A 7 0.81 -7.93 7.38
C GLY A 7 1.91 -7.21 6.58
N VAL A 8 1.67 -6.93 5.30
CA VAL A 8 2.61 -6.16 4.45
C VAL A 8 2.73 -4.71 4.95
N GLY A 9 1.62 -4.09 5.33
CA GLY A 9 1.54 -2.75 5.93
C GLY A 9 2.46 -2.56 7.12
N ILE A 10 2.39 -3.50 8.05
CA ILE A 10 3.16 -3.49 9.30
C ILE A 10 4.65 -3.62 9.01
N LEU A 11 5.04 -4.63 8.21
CA LEU A 11 6.46 -4.86 7.90
C LEU A 11 7.07 -3.71 7.09
N ALA A 12 6.35 -3.20 6.09
CA ALA A 12 6.81 -2.07 5.29
C ALA A 12 7.04 -0.82 6.16
N ASN A 13 6.15 -0.55 7.12
CA ASN A 13 6.35 0.54 8.08
C ASN A 13 7.61 0.34 8.90
N ARG A 14 7.80 -0.84 9.50
CA ARG A 14 8.98 -1.12 10.33
C ARG A 14 10.28 -0.98 9.55
N ILE A 15 10.32 -1.46 8.30
CA ILE A 15 11.46 -1.23 7.38
C ILE A 15 11.68 0.27 7.20
N ALA A 16 10.63 1.01 6.82
CA ALA A 16 10.72 2.45 6.58
C ALA A 16 11.20 3.22 7.84
N LYS A 17 10.72 2.87 9.04
CA LYS A 17 11.19 3.48 10.29
C LYS A 17 12.66 3.17 10.58
N LYS A 18 13.14 1.95 10.29
CA LYS A 18 14.57 1.61 10.40
C LYS A 18 15.45 2.40 9.43
N LEU A 19 14.88 2.86 8.32
CA LEU A 19 15.52 3.74 7.35
C LEU A 19 15.33 5.24 7.66
N GLY A 20 14.73 5.59 8.81
CA GLY A 20 14.51 6.99 9.22
C GLY A 20 13.38 7.71 8.48
N ALA A 21 12.54 6.99 7.75
CA ALA A 21 11.45 7.60 6.99
C ALA A 21 10.30 8.09 7.89
N PHE A 22 9.62 9.13 7.42
CA PHE A 22 8.33 9.57 7.92
C PHE A 22 7.22 8.77 7.22
N THR A 23 6.33 8.14 7.98
CA THR A 23 5.34 7.21 7.44
C THR A 23 3.90 7.63 7.73
N VAL A 24 3.10 7.63 6.66
CA VAL A 24 1.65 7.82 6.71
C VAL A 24 0.96 6.50 6.39
N GLY A 25 0.13 6.01 7.32
CA GLY A 25 -0.62 4.76 7.19
C GLY A 25 -2.11 5.01 6.92
N THR A 26 -2.69 4.30 5.96
CA THR A 26 -4.12 4.43 5.65
C THR A 26 -4.90 3.16 6.04
N ILE A 27 -6.11 3.37 6.59
CA ILE A 27 -7.00 2.33 7.13
C ILE A 27 -8.44 2.57 6.69
N GLY A 28 -9.27 1.52 6.74
CA GLY A 28 -10.69 1.60 6.40
C GLY A 28 -11.59 2.05 7.57
N THR A 29 -11.15 1.90 8.81
CA THR A 29 -11.99 2.16 10.00
C THR A 29 -11.16 2.81 11.11
N SER A 30 -11.78 3.67 11.91
CA SER A 30 -11.13 4.37 13.03
C SER A 30 -10.66 3.43 14.15
N ALA A 31 -11.27 2.26 14.29
CA ALA A 31 -10.89 1.23 15.27
C ALA A 31 -9.42 0.77 15.16
N LYS A 32 -8.74 1.04 14.03
CA LYS A 32 -7.34 0.65 13.80
C LYS A 32 -6.33 1.79 14.05
N ILE A 33 -6.78 2.98 14.45
CA ILE A 33 -5.89 4.15 14.65
C ILE A 33 -4.85 3.85 15.74
N ASP A 34 -5.30 3.39 16.90
CA ASP A 34 -4.40 3.14 18.04
C ASP A 34 -3.41 2.01 17.74
N PHE A 35 -3.82 1.03 16.95
CA PHE A 35 -2.93 -0.01 16.46
C PHE A 35 -1.80 0.58 15.60
N LEU A 36 -2.12 1.43 14.62
CA LEU A 36 -1.10 2.06 13.79
C LEU A 36 -0.15 2.97 14.59
N LYS A 37 -0.67 3.69 15.59
CA LYS A 37 0.17 4.49 16.50
C LYS A 37 1.16 3.60 17.26
N LYS A 38 0.68 2.47 17.81
CA LYS A 38 1.53 1.48 18.48
C LYS A 38 2.58 0.86 17.55
N GLU A 39 2.23 0.65 16.28
CA GLU A 39 3.17 0.18 15.25
C GLU A 39 4.17 1.27 14.78
N GLY A 40 4.07 2.49 15.29
CA GLY A 40 5.03 3.56 15.05
C GLY A 40 4.84 4.32 13.74
N TYR A 41 3.62 4.33 13.18
CA TYR A 41 3.29 5.27 12.10
C TYR A 41 3.27 6.71 12.63
N ASP A 42 3.85 7.65 11.89
CA ASP A 42 3.87 9.06 12.30
C ASP A 42 2.51 9.74 12.14
N ARG A 43 1.75 9.33 11.12
CA ARG A 43 0.38 9.77 10.85
C ARG A 43 -0.50 8.64 10.35
N GLN A 44 -1.80 8.76 10.64
CA GLN A 44 -2.82 7.79 10.26
C GLN A 44 -3.97 8.50 9.55
N ILE A 45 -4.48 7.90 8.48
CA ILE A 45 -5.64 8.41 7.75
C ILE A 45 -6.70 7.31 7.70
N VAL A 46 -7.90 7.63 8.18
CA VAL A 46 -9.09 6.83 7.91
C VAL A 46 -9.62 7.26 6.55
N ARG A 47 -9.67 6.34 5.59
CA ARG A 47 -10.08 6.64 4.21
C ARG A 47 -11.49 7.23 4.20
N SER A 48 -11.64 8.37 3.54
CA SER A 48 -12.87 9.16 3.47
C SER A 48 -12.98 9.83 2.09
N SER A 49 -14.06 10.56 1.84
CA SER A 49 -14.20 11.39 0.63
C SER A 49 -13.19 12.55 0.57
N ARG A 50 -12.57 12.90 1.70
CA ARG A 50 -11.58 13.98 1.85
C ARG A 50 -10.13 13.49 1.81
N PHE A 51 -9.90 12.23 1.42
CA PHE A 51 -8.59 11.58 1.50
C PHE A 51 -7.42 12.40 0.93
N LYS A 52 -7.56 13.03 -0.25
CA LYS A 52 -6.52 13.90 -0.84
C LYS A 52 -6.08 15.01 0.12
N LYS A 53 -7.04 15.70 0.73
CA LYS A 53 -6.78 16.80 1.68
C LYS A 53 -6.16 16.28 2.96
N ASP A 54 -6.71 15.20 3.51
CA ASP A 54 -6.20 14.57 4.73
C ASP A 54 -4.75 14.07 4.52
N LEU A 55 -4.42 13.59 3.32
CA LEU A 55 -3.06 13.20 2.94
C LEU A 55 -2.12 14.40 2.93
N GLN A 56 -2.48 15.50 2.27
CA GLN A 56 -1.67 16.72 2.25
C GLN A 56 -1.43 17.28 3.66
N GLU A 57 -2.46 17.33 4.49
CA GLU A 57 -2.36 17.79 5.89
C GLU A 57 -1.44 16.86 6.72
N SER A 58 -1.56 15.55 6.53
CA SER A 58 -0.72 14.56 7.23
C SER A 58 0.77 14.71 6.90
N LEU A 59 1.11 15.15 5.69
CA LEU A 59 2.50 15.34 5.29
C LEU A 59 3.13 16.54 6.00
N SER A 60 2.34 17.50 6.50
CA SER A 60 2.84 18.68 7.22
C SER A 60 3.92 19.42 6.41
N GLY A 61 3.70 19.57 5.10
CA GLY A 61 4.64 20.22 4.17
C GLY A 61 5.79 19.33 3.68
N ARG A 62 5.89 18.07 4.12
CA ARG A 62 6.87 17.11 3.60
C ARG A 62 6.49 16.62 2.20
N GLU A 63 7.50 16.20 1.47
CA GLU A 63 7.32 15.56 0.17
C GLU A 63 6.77 14.15 0.32
N LEU A 64 5.99 13.71 -0.67
CA LEU A 64 5.52 12.33 -0.79
C LEU A 64 6.37 11.61 -1.84
N ASP A 65 7.43 10.96 -1.39
CA ASP A 65 8.43 10.31 -2.26
C ASP A 65 8.03 8.88 -2.70
N LEU A 66 7.29 8.17 -1.84
CA LEU A 66 6.98 6.76 -2.04
C LEU A 66 5.53 6.45 -1.63
N VAL A 67 4.78 5.88 -2.57
CA VAL A 67 3.44 5.33 -2.33
C VAL A 67 3.46 3.83 -2.55
N LEU A 68 3.19 3.07 -1.50
CA LEU A 68 2.97 1.63 -1.57
C LEU A 68 1.47 1.37 -1.66
N GLU A 69 1.00 0.95 -2.85
CA GLU A 69 -0.41 0.88 -3.21
C GLU A 69 -0.89 -0.54 -3.57
N CYS A 70 -2.05 -0.90 -3.02
CA CYS A 70 -2.71 -2.18 -3.18
C CYS A 70 -4.24 -2.10 -3.31
N ILE A 71 -4.85 -0.91 -3.38
CA ILE A 71 -6.31 -0.76 -3.42
C ILE A 71 -6.82 -0.47 -4.84
N GLY A 72 -6.42 0.64 -5.44
CA GLY A 72 -6.88 1.15 -6.73
C GLY A 72 -7.87 2.32 -6.64
N GLY A 73 -8.58 2.55 -7.74
CA GLY A 73 -9.68 3.51 -7.84
C GLY A 73 -9.32 4.97 -7.51
N LYS A 74 -10.24 5.69 -6.87
CA LYS A 74 -10.10 7.15 -6.67
C LYS A 74 -8.86 7.53 -5.87
N ILE A 75 -8.56 6.79 -4.80
CA ILE A 75 -7.46 7.10 -3.88
C ILE A 75 -6.08 6.91 -4.52
N PHE A 76 -5.98 6.01 -5.51
CA PHE A 76 -4.80 5.89 -6.35
C PHE A 76 -4.51 7.22 -7.07
N GLN A 77 -5.52 7.80 -7.74
CA GLN A 77 -5.34 9.06 -8.46
C GLN A 77 -5.04 10.20 -7.48
N GLU A 78 -5.76 10.28 -6.36
CA GLU A 78 -5.53 11.30 -5.34
C GLU A 78 -4.11 11.25 -4.77
N SER A 79 -3.52 10.06 -4.62
CA SER A 79 -2.13 9.92 -4.19
C SER A 79 -1.14 10.30 -5.26
N TYR A 80 -1.40 9.88 -6.51
CA TYR A 80 -0.56 10.23 -7.65
C TYR A 80 -0.47 11.75 -7.82
N ASP A 81 -1.60 12.44 -7.69
CA ASP A 81 -1.66 13.91 -7.77
C ASP A 81 -0.80 14.59 -6.69
N VAL A 82 -0.86 14.09 -5.45
CA VAL A 82 -0.14 14.66 -4.29
C VAL A 82 1.34 14.30 -4.28
N MET A 83 1.72 13.20 -4.93
CA MET A 83 3.11 12.73 -5.01
C MET A 83 4.04 13.82 -5.56
N THR A 84 5.25 13.91 -5.01
CA THR A 84 6.24 14.89 -5.48
C THR A 84 6.83 14.46 -6.85
N PRO A 85 7.35 15.38 -7.69
CA PRO A 85 8.20 15.00 -8.81
C PRO A 85 9.35 14.10 -8.34
N MET A 86 9.78 13.14 -9.16
CA MET A 86 10.69 12.03 -8.85
C MET A 86 10.14 10.98 -7.86
N GLY A 87 8.93 11.19 -7.33
CA GLY A 87 8.23 10.26 -6.48
C GLY A 87 7.83 8.98 -7.22
N LYS A 88 7.71 7.89 -6.45
CA LYS A 88 7.46 6.54 -6.97
C LYS A 88 6.21 5.95 -6.33
N MET A 89 5.35 5.38 -7.16
CA MET A 89 4.23 4.56 -6.69
C MET A 89 4.45 3.09 -7.07
N ILE A 90 4.48 2.22 -6.08
CA ILE A 90 4.64 0.77 -6.25
C ILE A 90 3.28 0.11 -6.05
N VAL A 91 2.73 -0.43 -7.14
CA VAL A 91 1.43 -1.09 -7.18
C VAL A 91 1.64 -2.59 -7.04
N TYR A 92 1.17 -3.19 -5.95
CA TYR A 92 1.34 -4.61 -5.67
C TYR A 92 0.02 -5.34 -5.36
N GLY A 93 -1.11 -4.67 -5.60
CA GLY A 93 -2.44 -5.25 -5.44
C GLY A 93 -3.53 -4.37 -6.03
N ALA A 94 -4.74 -4.93 -6.12
CA ALA A 94 -5.93 -4.25 -6.61
C ALA A 94 -7.15 -4.67 -5.78
N ALA A 95 -7.12 -4.38 -4.47
CA ALA A 95 -8.17 -4.81 -3.54
C ALA A 95 -9.57 -4.33 -3.93
N GLU A 96 -9.68 -3.18 -4.59
CA GLU A 96 -10.96 -2.69 -5.08
C GLU A 96 -11.55 -3.55 -6.20
N MET A 97 -10.72 -4.27 -6.97
CA MET A 97 -11.18 -5.19 -8.02
C MET A 97 -11.68 -6.53 -7.45
N MET A 98 -11.38 -6.84 -6.18
CA MET A 98 -11.85 -8.07 -5.54
C MET A 98 -13.30 -7.91 -5.06
N GLY A 99 -14.10 -8.96 -5.29
CA GLY A 99 -15.49 -9.01 -4.83
C GLY A 99 -15.59 -9.32 -3.34
N GLU A 100 -16.67 -8.88 -2.71
CA GLU A 100 -17.06 -9.32 -1.37
C GLU A 100 -18.04 -10.49 -1.54
N GLY A 101 -17.57 -11.74 -1.38
CA GLY A 101 -18.41 -12.95 -1.43
C GLY A 101 -17.96 -14.01 -2.43
N SER A 102 -18.76 -15.08 -2.55
CA SER A 102 -18.45 -16.29 -3.34
C SER A 102 -18.76 -16.17 -4.84
N GLY A 103 -19.27 -15.03 -5.30
CA GLY A 103 -19.67 -14.83 -6.71
C GLY A 103 -19.06 -13.56 -7.32
N VAL A 104 -18.73 -13.64 -8.62
CA VAL A 104 -18.23 -12.48 -9.38
C VAL A 104 -19.41 -11.67 -9.93
N ASN A 105 -19.61 -10.47 -9.41
CA ASN A 105 -20.53 -9.51 -10.03
C ASN A 105 -19.84 -8.84 -11.24
N TRP A 106 -20.03 -9.42 -12.42
CA TRP A 106 -19.39 -8.98 -13.66
C TRP A 106 -19.73 -7.55 -14.06
N LEU A 107 -20.97 -7.09 -13.85
CA LEU A 107 -21.36 -5.71 -14.16
C LEU A 107 -20.61 -4.70 -13.29
N ARG A 108 -20.52 -4.97 -11.97
CA ARG A 108 -19.77 -4.13 -11.04
C ARG A 108 -18.28 -4.16 -11.35
N LEU A 109 -17.73 -5.32 -11.70
CA LEU A 109 -16.31 -5.45 -12.08
C LEU A 109 -16.01 -4.69 -13.38
N ALA A 110 -16.87 -4.80 -14.39
CA ALA A 110 -16.74 -4.04 -15.63
C ALA A 110 -16.78 -2.53 -15.35
N TYR A 111 -17.75 -2.07 -14.55
CA TYR A 111 -17.82 -0.67 -14.13
C TYR A 111 -16.55 -0.20 -13.43
N LYS A 112 -16.03 -0.96 -12.45
CA LYS A 112 -14.76 -0.66 -11.76
C LYS A 112 -13.56 -0.67 -12.71
N TYR A 113 -13.53 -1.60 -13.66
CA TYR A 113 -12.49 -1.67 -14.68
C TYR A 113 -12.50 -0.40 -15.53
N PHE A 114 -13.64 0.03 -16.04
CA PHE A 114 -13.71 1.22 -16.90
C PHE A 114 -13.56 2.54 -16.15
N SER A 115 -13.99 2.61 -14.89
CA SER A 115 -13.86 3.79 -14.03
C SER A 115 -12.50 3.92 -13.33
N ARG A 116 -11.60 2.95 -13.52
CA ARG A 116 -10.25 3.01 -12.95
C ARG A 116 -9.48 4.23 -13.46
N PRO A 117 -8.58 4.81 -12.66
CA PRO A 117 -7.65 5.82 -13.13
C PRO A 117 -6.85 5.32 -14.32
N LYS A 118 -6.80 6.13 -15.38
CA LYS A 118 -5.98 5.89 -16.56
C LYS A 118 -4.87 6.92 -16.58
N LEU A 119 -3.64 6.45 -16.54
CA LEU A 119 -2.47 7.31 -16.64
C LEU A 119 -1.88 7.20 -18.03
N ASP A 120 -1.55 8.36 -18.58
CA ASP A 120 -0.95 8.50 -19.89
C ASP A 120 0.57 8.66 -19.73
N PRO A 121 1.38 7.73 -20.26
CA PRO A 121 2.84 7.83 -20.22
C PRO A 121 3.39 9.16 -20.77
N MET A 122 2.75 9.76 -21.77
CA MET A 122 3.19 11.04 -22.34
C MET A 122 3.00 12.18 -21.36
N ARG A 123 1.92 12.15 -20.57
CA ARG A 123 1.69 13.10 -19.48
C ARG A 123 2.62 12.88 -18.29
N MET A 124 3.04 11.64 -18.05
CA MET A 124 3.98 11.33 -16.96
C MET A 124 5.35 11.99 -17.16
N ILE A 125 5.73 12.35 -18.39
CA ILE A 125 6.95 13.10 -18.69
C ILE A 125 6.92 14.47 -18.00
N SER A 126 5.80 15.19 -18.10
CA SER A 126 5.66 16.51 -17.46
C SER A 126 5.46 16.41 -15.95
N ASP A 127 4.79 15.37 -15.46
CA ASP A 127 4.61 15.14 -14.03
C ASP A 127 5.93 14.72 -13.34
N ASN A 128 6.85 14.15 -14.12
CA ASN A 128 8.12 13.58 -13.69
C ASN A 128 7.95 12.55 -12.54
N LYS A 129 6.99 11.63 -12.68
CA LYS A 129 6.63 10.63 -11.66
C LYS A 129 6.79 9.21 -12.20
N ALA A 130 7.10 8.27 -11.32
CA ALA A 130 7.23 6.86 -11.70
C ALA A 130 6.14 5.99 -11.07
N ILE A 131 5.67 5.01 -11.84
CA ILE A 131 4.78 3.95 -11.38
C ILE A 131 5.37 2.61 -11.77
N MET A 132 5.36 1.68 -10.83
CA MET A 132 5.89 0.34 -11.03
C MET A 132 4.90 -0.69 -10.49
N GLY A 133 4.59 -1.69 -11.31
CA GLY A 133 3.94 -2.91 -10.83
C GLY A 133 4.93 -3.82 -10.13
N PHE A 134 4.53 -4.42 -9.01
CA PHE A 134 5.33 -5.39 -8.27
C PHE A 134 4.51 -6.63 -7.95
N ASN A 135 5.01 -7.80 -8.33
CA ASN A 135 4.45 -9.08 -7.94
C ASN A 135 5.59 -10.05 -7.61
N LEU A 136 5.52 -10.66 -6.43
CA LEU A 136 6.57 -11.49 -5.86
C LEU A 136 6.83 -12.77 -6.68
N ILE A 137 5.84 -13.27 -7.44
CA ILE A 137 6.00 -14.49 -8.25
C ILE A 137 7.17 -14.38 -9.24
N TRP A 138 7.43 -13.18 -9.76
CA TRP A 138 8.52 -12.91 -10.69
C TRP A 138 9.91 -12.93 -10.05
N LEU A 139 9.99 -13.04 -8.72
CA LEU A 139 11.24 -13.16 -7.97
C LEU A 139 11.54 -14.60 -7.53
N TYR A 140 10.61 -15.55 -7.68
CA TYR A 140 10.80 -16.92 -7.17
C TYR A 140 11.99 -17.64 -7.82
N GLU A 141 12.21 -17.45 -9.11
CA GLU A 141 13.37 -18.02 -9.83
C GLU A 141 14.65 -17.19 -9.64
N LYS A 142 14.57 -16.01 -9.03
CA LYS A 142 15.70 -15.09 -8.82
C LYS A 142 16.28 -15.28 -7.42
N VAL A 143 16.62 -16.52 -7.07
CA VAL A 143 17.06 -16.94 -5.73
C VAL A 143 18.18 -16.05 -5.18
N GLU A 144 19.21 -15.76 -5.99
CA GLU A 144 20.33 -14.91 -5.56
C GLU A 144 19.87 -13.50 -5.16
N LYS A 145 19.01 -12.87 -5.98
CA LYS A 145 18.45 -11.55 -5.67
C LYS A 145 17.58 -11.61 -4.41
N LEU A 146 16.71 -12.61 -4.32
CA LEU A 146 15.82 -12.78 -3.17
C LEU A 146 16.62 -12.95 -1.87
N THR A 147 17.63 -13.81 -1.87
CA THR A 147 18.55 -14.02 -0.74
C THR A 147 19.28 -12.74 -0.37
N LYS A 148 19.79 -11.99 -1.36
CA LYS A 148 20.43 -10.68 -1.10
C LYS A 148 19.47 -9.70 -0.41
N HIS A 149 18.24 -9.60 -0.89
CA HIS A 149 17.23 -8.72 -0.29
C HIS A 149 16.82 -9.18 1.12
N LEU A 150 16.59 -10.48 1.32
CA LEU A 150 16.26 -11.07 2.62
C LEU A 150 17.39 -10.85 3.64
N ASN A 151 18.65 -11.07 3.25
CA ASN A 151 19.80 -10.79 4.11
C ASN A 151 19.88 -9.31 4.50
N GLY A 152 19.54 -8.41 3.58
CA GLY A 152 19.40 -6.98 3.88
C GLY A 152 18.33 -6.72 4.95
N LEU A 153 17.16 -7.37 4.83
CA LEU A 153 16.07 -7.24 5.79
C LEU A 153 16.41 -7.82 7.17
N VAL A 154 17.08 -8.97 7.23
CA VAL A 154 17.52 -9.61 8.49
C VAL A 154 18.44 -8.67 9.26
N LYS A 155 19.35 -7.97 8.58
CA LYS A 155 20.25 -6.98 9.21
C LYS A 155 19.53 -5.80 9.86
N LEU A 156 18.31 -5.46 9.42
CA LEU A 156 17.52 -4.40 10.02
C LEU A 156 16.97 -4.78 11.41
N ASN A 157 17.05 -6.06 11.79
CA ASN A 157 16.59 -6.61 13.07
C ASN A 157 15.17 -6.10 13.41
N ILE A 158 14.22 -6.49 12.56
CA ILE A 158 12.81 -6.08 12.66
C ILE A 158 12.07 -7.11 13.52
N SER A 159 11.20 -6.62 14.40
CA SER A 159 10.39 -7.48 15.27
C SER A 159 9.41 -8.36 14.46
N PRO A 160 9.02 -9.53 14.98
CA PRO A 160 8.03 -10.40 14.34
C PRO A 160 6.70 -9.68 14.08
N PRO A 161 6.01 -9.95 12.96
CA PRO A 161 4.76 -9.29 12.63
C PRO A 161 3.65 -9.65 13.62
N HIS A 162 2.71 -8.73 13.83
CA HIS A 162 1.53 -8.99 14.64
C HIS A 162 0.63 -10.05 13.97
N ILE A 163 0.26 -11.08 14.73
CA ILE A 163 -0.68 -12.12 14.29
C ILE A 163 -2.07 -11.74 14.77
N GLY A 164 -2.95 -11.35 13.84
CA GLY A 164 -4.30 -10.90 14.19
C GLY A 164 -5.23 -12.04 14.62
N LYS A 165 -5.14 -13.20 13.95
CA LYS A 165 -5.93 -14.40 14.29
C LYS A 165 -5.27 -15.64 13.70
N THR A 166 -5.44 -16.77 14.37
CA THR A 166 -5.10 -18.12 13.88
C THR A 166 -6.38 -18.91 13.68
N PHE A 167 -6.37 -19.82 12.70
CA PHE A 167 -7.51 -20.66 12.37
C PHE A 167 -7.05 -22.12 12.28
N PRO A 168 -7.82 -23.08 12.81
CA PRO A 168 -7.63 -24.50 12.54
C PRO A 168 -7.80 -24.81 11.04
N LEU A 169 -7.14 -25.86 10.57
CA LEU A 169 -7.21 -26.28 9.17
C LEU A 169 -8.64 -26.67 8.76
N GLU A 170 -9.46 -27.18 9.68
CA GLU A 170 -10.84 -27.56 9.34
C GLU A 170 -11.74 -26.34 9.03
N MET A 171 -11.33 -25.12 9.42
CA MET A 171 -12.10 -23.89 9.22
C MET A 171 -11.75 -23.17 7.91
N THR A 172 -10.71 -23.57 7.19
CA THR A 172 -10.41 -22.99 5.88
C THR A 172 -11.33 -23.55 4.82
N LYS A 173 -12.27 -22.73 4.33
CA LYS A 173 -12.99 -22.99 3.08
C LYS A 173 -12.00 -22.80 1.93
N LEU A 174 -11.48 -23.91 1.40
CA LEU A 174 -10.81 -23.94 0.09
C LEU A 174 -11.84 -23.74 -1.02
#